data_AF-A0A4V2KUE7-F1
#
_entry.id   AF-A0A4V2KUE7-F1
#
_cell.length_a   1.000
_cell.length_b   1.000
_cell.length_c   1.000
_cell.angle_alpha   90.00
_cell.angle_beta   90.00
_cell.angle_gamma   90.00
#
_symmetry.space_group_name_H-M   'P 1'
#
loop_
_entity.id
_entity.type
_entity.pdbx_description
1 polymer ?
#
loop_
_entity_poly.entity_id
_entity_poly.type
_entity_poly.pdbx_seq_one_letter_code
_entity_poly.pdbx_strand_id
1 'polypeptide(L)' 'MRLAFTRWGLAPAAFWALTPREIAAALGPAPGTAATDRGAFERLMRRFPDPPA' A
#
# COMPACT_ATOMS: atom_id res chain seq x y z
N MET A 1 7.12 -1.76 -1.06
CA MET A 1 8.38 -2.07 -1.78
C MET A 1 8.27 -3.22 -2.78
N ARG A 2 7.63 -4.36 -2.47
CA ARG A 2 7.53 -5.48 -3.43
C ARG A 2 6.95 -5.08 -4.79
N LEU A 3 5.86 -4.29 -4.82
CA LEU A 3 5.25 -3.81 -6.07
C LEU A 3 6.24 -3.06 -6.99
N ALA A 4 7.03 -2.14 -6.44
CA ALA A 4 7.99 -1.36 -7.21
C ALA A 4 9.14 -2.22 -7.77
N PHE A 5 9.71 -3.10 -6.94
CA PHE A 5 10.84 -3.95 -7.33
C PHE A 5 10.46 -5.12 -8.23
N THR A 6 9.31 -5.75 -7.99
CA THR A 6 8.93 -6.97 -8.71
C THR A 6 8.03 -6.70 -9.91
N ARG A 7 7.13 -5.70 -9.84
CA ARG A 7 6.17 -5.43 -10.92
C ARG A 7 6.63 -4.33 -11.87
N TRP A 8 7.39 -3.35 -11.38
CA TRP A 8 7.86 -2.21 -12.19
C TRP A 8 9.39 -2.17 -12.39
N GLY A 9 10.16 -3.04 -11.72
CA GLY A 9 11.62 -3.08 -11.85
C GLY A 9 12.33 -1.81 -11.40
N LEU A 10 11.69 -0.97 -10.58
CA LEU A 10 12.24 0.31 -10.16
C LEU A 10 13.26 0.13 -9.03
N ALA A 11 14.38 0.86 -9.12
CA ALA A 11 15.30 1.01 -8.00
C ALA A 11 14.61 1.73 -6.80
N PRO A 12 15.07 1.53 -5.54
CA PRO A 12 14.37 2.05 -4.36
C PRO A 12 14.24 3.57 -4.40
N ALA A 13 15.31 4.25 -4.77
CA ALA A 13 15.37 5.70 -4.87
C ALA A 13 14.42 6.23 -5.96
N ALA A 14 14.34 5.54 -7.10
CA ALA A 14 13.45 5.92 -8.19
C ALA A 14 11.98 5.82 -7.78
N PHE A 15 11.60 4.79 -7.03
CA PHE A 15 10.24 4.68 -6.48
C PHE A 15 9.89 5.81 -5.51
N TRP A 16 10.82 6.17 -4.61
CA TRP A 16 10.58 7.24 -3.63
C TRP A 16 10.60 8.65 -4.21
N ALA A 17 11.19 8.83 -5.39
CA ALA A 17 11.15 10.09 -6.11
C ALA A 17 9.83 10.32 -6.87
N LEU A 18 8.99 9.29 -7.04
CA LEU A 18 7.72 9.42 -7.74
C LEU A 18 6.72 10.27 -6.96
N THR A 19 5.98 11.08 -7.70
CA THR A 19 4.85 11.82 -7.16
C THR A 19 3.66 10.89 -6.89
N PRO A 20 2.75 11.26 -5.96
CA PRO A 20 1.53 10.49 -5.71
C PRO A 20 0.69 10.26 -6.98
N ARG A 21 0.69 11.21 -7.93
CA ARG A 21 -0.03 11.10 -9.21
C ARG A 21 0.57 10.03 -10.12
N GLU A 22 1.90 9.96 -10.21
CA GLU A 22 2.60 8.95 -11.00
C GLU A 22 2.42 7.56 -10.40
N ILE A 23 2.45 7.44 -9.07
CA ILE A 23 2.16 6.19 -8.37
C ILE A 23 0.72 5.74 -8.68
N ALA A 24 -0.26 6.65 -8.59
CA ALA A 24 -1.66 6.35 -8.90
C ALA A 24 -1.84 5.89 -10.36
N ALA A 25 -1.18 6.56 -11.31
CA ALA A 25 -1.21 6.18 -12.72
C ALA A 25 -0.63 4.78 -12.95
N ALA A 26 0.48 4.44 -12.29
CA ALA A 26 1.13 3.14 -12.43
C ALA A 26 0.34 1.99 -11.77
N LEU A 27 -0.39 2.27 -10.67
CA LEU A 27 -1.24 1.28 -10.00
C LEU A 27 -2.52 0.95 -10.79
N GLY A 28 -2.94 1.86 -11.68
CA GLY A 28 -4.21 1.74 -12.40
C GLY A 28 -5.43 2.02 -11.51
N PRO A 29 -6.64 1.92 -12.07
CA PRO A 29 -7.86 2.14 -11.30
C PRO A 29 -7.94 1.14 -10.14
N ALA A 30 -8.04 1.66 -8.92
CA ALA A 30 -8.31 0.81 -7.77
C ALA A 30 -9.69 0.17 -8.00
N PRO A 31 -9.83 -1.17 -7.95
CA PRO A 31 -11.15 -1.78 -7.88
C PRO A 31 -11.85 -1.14 -6.69
N GLY A 32 -13.08 -0.66 -6.85
CA GLY A 32 -13.79 0.13 -5.83
C GLY A 32 -13.67 -0.52 -4.46
N THR A 33 -12.69 -0.07 -3.67
CA THR A 33 -12.41 -0.66 -2.38
C THR A 33 -13.45 -0.06 -1.47
N ALA A 34 -14.50 -0.83 -1.18
CA ALA A 34 -15.38 -0.49 -0.08
C ALA A 34 -14.49 -0.13 1.12
N ALA A 35 -14.73 1.03 1.72
CA ALA A 35 -13.96 1.46 2.87
C ALA A 35 -13.96 0.33 3.91
N THR A 36 -12.80 0.03 4.50
CA THR A 36 -12.69 -1.00 5.53
C THR A 36 -13.73 -0.75 6.62
N ASP A 37 -14.63 -1.71 6.84
CA ASP A 37 -15.61 -1.60 7.90
C ASP A 37 -14.94 -1.69 9.28
N ARG A 38 -15.62 -1.17 10.31
CA ARG A 38 -15.09 -1.13 11.67
C ARG A 38 -14.68 -2.51 12.18
N GLY A 39 -15.45 -3.55 11.89
CA GLY A 39 -15.17 -4.91 12.31
C GLY A 39 -13.95 -5.50 11.61
N ALA A 40 -13.74 -5.18 10.32
CA ALA A 40 -12.54 -5.56 9.58
C ALA A 40 -11.29 -4.92 10.16
N PHE A 41 -11.36 -3.63 10.52
CA PHE A 41 -10.25 -2.94 11.17
C PHE A 41 -9.87 -3.58 12.52
N GLU A 42 -10.86 -3.93 13.36
CA GLU A 42 -10.59 -4.60 14.64
C GLU A 42 -9.96 -5.98 14.48
N ARG A 43 -10.36 -6.74 13.45
CA ARG A 43 -9.71 -8.01 13.12
C ARG A 43 -8.23 -7.81 12.76
N LEU A 44 -7.91 -6.75 12.02
CA LEU A 44 -6.53 -6.43 11.66
C LEU A 44 -5.69 -6.04 12.88
N MET A 45 -6.22 -5.18 13.76
CA MET A 45 -5.51 -4.80 15.00
C MET A 45 -5.18 -6.01 15.88
N ARG A 46 -6.12 -6.96 16.02
CA ARG A 46 -5.86 -8.20 16.78
C ARG A 46 -4.85 -9.11 16.09
N ARG A 47 -4.83 -9.13 14.76
CA ARG A 47 -3.92 -9.99 13.99
C ARG A 47 -2.48 -9.48 13.98
N PHE A 48 -2.31 -8.16 13.98
CA PHE A 48 -1.02 -7.48 13.92
C PHE A 48 -0.90 -6.49 15.08
N PRO A 49 -0.66 -6.98 16.31
CA PRO A 49 -0.52 -6.11 17.47
C PRO A 49 0.76 -5.27 17.35
N ASP A 50 0.68 -4.01 17.78
CA ASP A 50 1.86 -3.16 17.88
C ASP A 50 2.78 -3.68 19.00
N PRO A 51 4.11 -3.60 18.80
CA PRO A 51 5.05 -3.89 19.87
C PRO A 51 4.92 -2.87 21.01
N PRO A 52 5.27 -3.26 22.25
CA PRO A 52 5.31 -2.32 23.37
C PRO A 52 6.28 -1.17 23.07
N ALA A 53 5.95 0.02 23.57
CA ALA A 53 6.74 1.25 23.44
C ALA A 53 8.08 1.16 24.17
#